data_AF-A0A7K4F1Y0-F1
#
_entry.id   AF-A0A7K4F1Y0-F1
#
_cell.length_a   1.000
_cell.length_b   1.000
_cell.length_c   1.000
_cell.angle_alpha   90.00
_cell.angle_beta   90.00
_cell.angle_gamma   90.00
#
_symmetry.space_group_name_H-M   'P 1'
#
loop_
_entity.id
_entity.type
_entity.pdbx_description
1 polymer ?
#
loop_
_entity_poly.entity_id
_entity_poly.type
_entity_poly.pdbx_seq_one_letter_code
_entity_poly.pdbx_strand_id
1 'polypeptide(L)'
;LTTDQRKKMIEAKKKQIVTFIAKTYVDPRTHLPHPPLRIEQAMKDGRVSIDPHKTVDEQVKDIVEKLRSIIALKSENLKLEITIPAQYASQSYAVLKSVGSLTKEEWQNNGSLKAILEIPAAARPNVIDRLGSITKGSATVEVMK
;
A
#
# COMPACT_ATOMS: atom_id res chain seq x y z
N LEU A 1 17.29 -17.82 -25.36
CA LEU A 1 17.35 -17.60 -23.89
C LEU A 1 17.86 -18.86 -23.23
N THR A 2 19.04 -18.82 -22.63
CA THR A 2 19.56 -19.94 -21.84
C THR A 2 18.69 -20.17 -20.61
N THR A 3 18.57 -21.43 -20.18
CA THR A 3 17.77 -21.85 -19.03
C THR A 3 18.09 -21.05 -17.76
N ASP A 4 19.36 -20.65 -17.59
CA ASP A 4 19.84 -19.80 -16.50
C ASP A 4 19.33 -18.36 -16.54
N GLN A 5 19.30 -17.73 -17.73
CA GLN A 5 18.74 -16.37 -17.84
C GLN A 5 17.24 -16.35 -17.50
N ARG A 6 16.50 -17.38 -17.94
CA ARG A 6 15.07 -17.49 -17.66
C ARG A 6 14.81 -17.62 -16.15
N LYS A 7 15.59 -18.45 -15.44
CA LYS A 7 15.46 -18.59 -13.98
C LYS A 7 15.76 -17.30 -13.23
N LYS A 8 16.86 -16.60 -13.55
CA LYS A 8 17.21 -15.33 -12.89
C LYS A 8 16.14 -14.26 -13.08
N MET A 9 15.59 -14.14 -14.29
CA MET A 9 14.50 -13.18 -14.56
C MET A 9 13.24 -13.48 -13.73
N ILE A 10 12.87 -14.76 -13.63
CA ILE A 10 11.71 -15.20 -12.84
C ILE A 10 11.91 -14.90 -11.36
N GLU A 11 13.11 -15.17 -10.82
CA GLU A 11 13.39 -14.98 -9.40
C GLU A 11 13.45 -13.49 -9.02
N ALA A 12 14.01 -12.64 -9.88
CA ALA A 12 14.00 -11.19 -9.71
C ALA A 12 12.57 -10.63 -9.73
N LYS A 13 11.75 -11.04 -10.71
CA LYS A 13 10.32 -10.67 -10.76
C LYS A 13 9.56 -11.17 -9.54
N LYS A 14 9.83 -12.39 -9.08
CA LYS A 14 9.23 -12.94 -7.86
C LYS A 14 9.47 -12.04 -6.65
N LYS A 15 10.72 -11.63 -6.41
CA LYS A 15 11.06 -10.72 -5.30
C LYS A 15 10.37 -9.37 -5.43
N GLN A 16 10.26 -8.82 -6.64
CA GLN A 16 9.52 -7.58 -6.89
C GLN A 16 8.03 -7.74 -6.55
N ILE A 17 7.38 -8.81 -7.04
CA ILE A 17 5.97 -9.10 -6.75
C ILE A 17 5.76 -9.27 -5.24
N VAL A 18 6.61 -10.03 -4.56
CA VAL A 18 6.55 -10.23 -3.11
C VAL A 18 6.63 -8.89 -2.38
N THR A 19 7.58 -8.04 -2.76
CA THR A 19 7.77 -6.72 -2.13
C THR A 19 6.58 -5.80 -2.39
N PHE A 20 6.02 -5.86 -3.59
CA PHE A 20 4.83 -5.10 -3.95
C PHE A 20 3.61 -5.59 -3.15
N ILE A 21 3.39 -6.90 -3.06
CA ILE A 21 2.29 -7.48 -2.29
C ILE A 21 2.43 -7.13 -0.81
N ALA A 22 3.63 -7.22 -0.25
CA ALA A 22 3.91 -6.87 1.15
C ALA A 22 3.59 -5.40 1.46
N LYS A 23 3.78 -4.51 0.49
CA LYS A 23 3.51 -3.08 0.61
C LYS A 23 2.06 -2.69 0.34
N THR A 24 1.32 -3.51 -0.40
CA THR A 24 -0.03 -3.18 -0.90
C THR A 24 -1.14 -3.94 -0.16
N TYR A 25 -0.87 -5.14 0.36
CA TYR A 25 -1.86 -6.01 0.98
C TYR A 25 -1.63 -6.18 2.48
N VAL A 26 -2.73 -6.12 3.25
CA VAL A 26 -2.74 -6.35 4.70
C VAL A 26 -3.57 -7.56 5.05
N ASP A 27 -3.27 -8.10 6.22
CA ASP A 27 -4.13 -9.05 6.89
C ASP A 27 -5.41 -8.33 7.39
N PRO A 28 -6.62 -8.79 7.04
CA PRO A 28 -7.86 -8.20 7.53
C PRO A 28 -8.06 -8.36 9.04
N ARG A 29 -7.35 -9.27 9.72
CA ARG A 29 -7.48 -9.49 11.17
C ARG A 29 -6.54 -8.62 12.00
N THR A 30 -5.35 -8.33 11.48
CA THR A 30 -4.32 -7.61 12.25
C THR A 30 -4.02 -6.23 11.68
N HIS A 31 -4.51 -5.91 10.47
CA HIS A 31 -4.18 -4.69 9.72
C HIS A 31 -2.67 -4.46 9.53
N LEU A 32 -1.85 -5.50 9.79
CA LEU A 32 -0.42 -5.44 9.63
C LEU A 32 -0.04 -5.88 8.21
N PRO A 33 0.96 -5.22 7.60
CA PRO A 33 1.55 -5.72 6.36
C PRO A 33 2.16 -7.09 6.62
N HIS A 34 1.90 -8.04 5.72
CA HIS A 34 2.53 -9.35 5.83
C HIS A 34 4.03 -9.25 5.53
N PRO A 35 4.90 -9.87 6.35
CA PRO A 35 6.32 -9.94 6.04
C PRO A 35 6.54 -10.58 4.65
N PRO A 36 7.53 -10.11 3.87
CA PRO A 36 7.82 -10.67 2.55
C PRO A 36 8.09 -12.18 2.60
N LEU A 37 8.70 -12.66 3.69
CA LEU A 37 8.94 -14.09 3.93
C LEU A 37 7.63 -14.92 3.97
N ARG A 38 6.56 -14.37 4.54
CA ARG A 38 5.26 -15.04 4.64
C ARG A 38 4.59 -15.15 3.27
N ILE A 39 4.74 -14.11 2.44
CA ILE A 39 4.24 -14.10 1.06
C ILE A 39 5.06 -15.07 0.20
N GLU A 40 6.38 -15.16 0.39
CA GLU A 40 7.21 -16.16 -0.28
C GLU A 40 6.79 -17.60 0.06
N GLN A 41 6.50 -17.87 1.33
CA GLN A 41 5.97 -19.16 1.77
C GLN A 41 4.61 -19.46 1.13
N ALA A 42 3.67 -18.52 1.16
CA ALA A 42 2.37 -18.71 0.53
C ALA A 42 2.42 -18.83 -1.00
N MET A 43 3.36 -18.16 -1.68
CA MET A 43 3.61 -18.40 -3.11
C MET A 43 4.13 -19.82 -3.38
N LYS A 44 4.94 -20.37 -2.47
CA LYS A 44 5.50 -21.73 -2.57
C LYS A 44 4.40 -22.76 -2.34
N ASP A 45 3.55 -22.54 -1.34
CA ASP A 45 2.42 -23.40 -1.01
C ASP A 45 1.33 -23.34 -2.09
N GLY A 46 1.07 -22.15 -2.63
CA GLY A 46 0.11 -21.94 -3.72
C GLY A 46 0.59 -22.38 -5.10
N ARG A 47 1.79 -22.98 -5.20
CA ARG A 47 2.43 -23.39 -6.47
C ARG A 47 2.27 -22.34 -7.58
N VAL A 48 2.54 -21.09 -7.22
CA VAL A 48 2.38 -19.97 -8.14
C VAL A 48 3.44 -20.06 -9.23
N SER A 49 3.01 -20.31 -10.47
CA SER A 49 3.88 -20.19 -11.64
C SER A 49 4.06 -18.73 -12.00
N ILE A 50 5.31 -18.30 -12.17
CA ILE A 50 5.63 -16.91 -12.51
C ILE A 50 6.05 -16.84 -13.98
N ASP A 51 5.28 -16.10 -14.78
CA ASP A 51 5.56 -15.91 -16.18
C ASP A 51 6.48 -14.69 -16.41
N PRO A 52 7.67 -14.88 -17.01
CA PRO A 52 8.59 -13.77 -17.26
C PRO A 52 8.08 -12.77 -18.31
N HIS A 53 7.08 -13.14 -19.13
CA HIS A 53 6.52 -12.28 -20.18
C HIS A 53 5.32 -11.44 -19.71
N LYS A 54 4.65 -11.81 -18.61
CA LYS A 54 3.51 -11.04 -18.10
C LYS A 54 3.97 -9.82 -17.30
N THR A 55 3.11 -8.80 -17.27
CA THR A 55 3.32 -7.59 -16.46
C THR A 55 3.13 -7.89 -14.98
N VAL A 56 3.83 -7.16 -14.11
CA VAL A 56 3.80 -7.36 -12.65
C VAL A 56 2.39 -7.18 -12.10
N ASP A 57 1.66 -6.15 -12.55
CA ASP A 57 0.30 -5.84 -12.10
C ASP A 57 -0.73 -6.94 -12.41
N GLU A 58 -0.74 -7.46 -13.63
CA GLU A 58 -1.65 -8.57 -13.99
C GLU A 58 -1.33 -9.82 -13.18
N GLN A 59 -0.04 -10.10 -13.04
CA GLN A 59 0.40 -11.25 -12.28
C GLN A 59 0.08 -11.12 -10.80
N VAL A 60 0.20 -9.93 -10.21
CA VAL A 60 -0.14 -9.68 -8.82
C VAL A 60 -1.61 -10.02 -8.56
N LYS A 61 -2.53 -9.68 -9.46
CA LYS A 61 -3.97 -9.99 -9.29
C LYS A 61 -4.23 -11.50 -9.24
N ASP A 62 -3.73 -12.25 -10.23
CA ASP A 62 -3.81 -13.72 -10.29
C ASP A 62 -3.20 -14.37 -9.05
N ILE A 63 -2.05 -13.85 -8.61
CA ILE A 63 -1.30 -14.32 -7.47
C ILE A 63 -2.07 -14.05 -6.18
N VAL A 64 -2.65 -12.86 -6.04
CA VAL A 64 -3.45 -12.48 -4.87
C VAL A 64 -4.71 -13.33 -4.76
N GLU A 65 -5.36 -13.70 -5.87
CA GLU A 65 -6.49 -14.64 -5.83
C GLU A 65 -6.06 -16.03 -5.36
N LYS A 66 -4.92 -16.54 -5.83
CA LYS A 66 -4.38 -17.82 -5.37
C LYS A 66 -3.93 -17.77 -3.91
N LEU A 67 -3.26 -16.69 -3.50
CA LEU A 67 -2.87 -16.51 -2.12
C LEU A 67 -4.09 -16.30 -1.23
N ARG A 68 -5.19 -15.67 -1.69
CA ARG A 68 -6.44 -15.51 -0.91
C ARG A 68 -6.98 -16.83 -0.36
N SER A 69 -6.79 -17.93 -1.10
CA SER A 69 -7.19 -19.27 -0.67
C SER A 69 -6.34 -19.83 0.49
N ILE A 70 -5.15 -19.27 0.75
CA ILE A 70 -4.17 -19.76 1.74
C ILE A 70 -3.99 -18.74 2.88
N ILE A 71 -3.91 -17.45 2.52
CA ILE A 71 -3.78 -16.30 3.41
C ILE A 71 -4.84 -15.29 3.00
N ALA A 72 -5.66 -14.84 3.95
CA ALA A 72 -6.62 -13.77 3.71
C ALA A 72 -5.90 -12.46 3.36
N LEU A 73 -5.77 -12.17 2.07
CA LEU A 73 -5.22 -10.91 1.56
C LEU A 73 -6.38 -10.01 1.16
N LYS A 74 -6.56 -8.92 1.89
CA LYS A 74 -7.56 -7.90 1.55
C LYS A 74 -6.85 -6.64 1.09
N SER A 75 -7.07 -6.26 -0.18
CA SER A 75 -6.84 -4.91 -0.66
C SER A 75 -8.02 -4.06 -0.20
N GLU A 76 -7.91 -3.51 1.00
CA GLU A 76 -8.89 -2.54 1.48
C GLU A 76 -8.36 -1.15 1.17
N ASN A 77 -8.97 -0.46 0.22
CA ASN A 77 -8.73 0.97 0.04
C ASN A 77 -9.53 1.69 1.11
N LEU A 78 -8.83 2.36 2.02
CA LEU A 78 -9.42 3.16 3.09
C LEU A 78 -9.41 4.62 2.67
N LYS A 79 -10.52 5.30 2.95
CA LYS A 79 -10.59 6.75 2.86
C LYS A 79 -10.24 7.31 4.23
N LEU A 80 -9.11 7.99 4.31
CA LEU A 80 -8.70 8.70 5.51
C LEU A 80 -9.10 10.16 5.37
N GLU A 81 -9.85 10.64 6.34
CA GLU A 81 -10.11 12.05 6.53
C GLU A 81 -8.99 12.62 7.41
N ILE A 82 -8.25 13.57 6.85
CA ILE A 82 -7.08 14.16 7.49
C ILE A 82 -7.38 15.64 7.71
N THR A 83 -7.37 16.07 8.96
CA THR A 83 -7.51 17.48 9.34
C THR A 83 -6.16 18.01 9.79
N ILE A 84 -5.64 19.00 9.07
CA ILE A 84 -4.34 19.62 9.34
C ILE A 84 -4.54 21.11 9.65
N PRO A 85 -3.97 21.62 10.76
CA PRO A 85 -4.05 23.05 11.07
C PRO A 85 -3.25 23.90 10.07
N ALA A 86 -3.64 25.16 9.90
CA ALA A 86 -3.09 26.11 8.91
C ALA A 86 -1.56 26.17 8.84
N GLN A 87 -0.88 26.03 9.99
CA GLN A 87 0.58 26.07 10.10
C GLN A 87 1.29 24.98 9.27
N TYR A 88 0.64 23.83 9.07
CA TYR A 88 1.24 22.68 8.37
C TYR A 88 0.51 22.32 7.07
N ALA A 89 -0.54 23.06 6.71
CA ALA A 89 -1.39 22.77 5.56
C ALA A 89 -0.59 22.71 4.24
N SER A 90 0.25 23.72 3.95
CA SER A 90 1.03 23.78 2.70
C SER A 90 2.08 22.67 2.57
N GLN A 91 2.77 22.33 3.67
CA GLN A 91 3.77 21.25 3.68
C GLN A 91 3.11 19.87 3.56
N SER A 92 2.01 19.69 4.27
CA SER A 92 1.25 18.44 4.25
C SER A 92 0.58 18.24 2.89
N TYR A 93 0.15 19.30 2.21
CA TYR A 93 -0.44 19.25 0.88
C TYR A 93 0.49 18.63 -0.17
N ALA A 94 1.74 19.09 -0.22
CA ALA A 94 2.74 18.55 -1.14
C ALA A 94 3.01 17.06 -0.91
N VAL A 95 3.00 16.65 0.37
CA VAL A 95 3.24 15.25 0.73
C VAL A 95 2.02 14.40 0.47
N LEU A 96 0.80 14.82 0.82
CA LEU A 96 -0.45 14.11 0.51
C LEU A 96 -0.53 13.75 -0.98
N LYS A 97 -0.18 14.70 -1.86
CA LYS A 97 -0.10 14.49 -3.31
C LYS A 97 0.98 13.48 -3.74
N SER A 98 2.04 13.33 -2.95
CA SER A 98 3.13 12.38 -3.19
C SER A 98 2.91 11.00 -2.57
N VAL A 99 2.13 10.88 -1.48
CA VAL A 99 1.91 9.58 -0.79
C VAL A 99 0.63 8.88 -1.24
N GLY A 100 -0.35 9.59 -1.81
CA GLY A 100 -1.61 8.97 -2.18
C GLY A 100 -2.47 9.76 -3.15
N SER A 101 -3.63 9.19 -3.46
CA SER A 101 -4.63 9.80 -4.32
C SER A 101 -5.53 10.69 -3.48
N LEU A 102 -5.29 12.00 -3.54
CA LEU A 102 -6.15 13.00 -2.90
C LEU A 102 -7.51 13.01 -3.60
N THR A 103 -8.57 12.62 -2.89
CA THR A 103 -9.93 12.57 -3.44
C THR A 103 -10.66 13.89 -3.27
N LYS A 104 -10.44 14.58 -2.13
CA LYS A 104 -11.13 15.83 -1.82
C LYS A 104 -10.27 16.70 -0.91
N GLU A 105 -10.33 18.01 -1.12
CA GLU A 105 -9.72 19.02 -0.28
C GLU A 105 -10.75 20.11 0.04
N GLU A 106 -10.83 20.49 1.31
CA GLU A 106 -11.74 21.50 1.82
C GLU A 106 -10.97 22.39 2.80
N TRP A 107 -10.81 23.66 2.44
CA TRP A 107 -10.20 24.66 3.31
C TRP A 107 -11.27 25.21 4.25
N GLN A 108 -11.08 25.00 5.54
CA GLN A 108 -11.96 25.57 6.55
C GLN A 108 -11.67 27.06 6.75
N ASN A 109 -12.68 27.80 7.21
CA ASN A 109 -12.60 29.24 7.49
C ASN A 109 -11.57 29.62 8.57
N ASN A 110 -11.11 28.65 9.36
CA ASN A 110 -10.03 28.80 10.35
C ASN A 110 -8.62 28.61 9.74
N GLY A 111 -8.51 28.42 8.42
CA GLY A 111 -7.26 28.14 7.70
C GLY A 111 -6.82 26.68 7.76
N SER A 112 -7.58 25.80 8.42
CA SER A 112 -7.27 24.36 8.48
C SER A 112 -7.63 23.69 7.15
N LEU A 113 -6.80 22.74 6.73
CA LEU A 113 -7.03 21.93 5.56
C LEU A 113 -7.65 20.60 5.98
N LYS A 114 -8.84 20.33 5.45
CA LYS A 114 -9.49 19.04 5.53
C LYS A 114 -9.28 18.30 4.21
N ALA A 115 -8.62 17.16 4.24
CA ALA A 115 -8.27 16.39 3.05
C ALA A 115 -8.79 14.96 3.18
N ILE A 116 -9.44 14.45 2.14
CA ILE A 116 -9.80 13.04 2.02
C ILE A 116 -8.74 12.37 1.15
N LEU A 117 -7.97 11.47 1.75
CA LEU A 117 -6.92 10.70 1.10
C LEU A 117 -7.38 9.25 0.95
N GLU A 118 -7.38 8.74 -0.29
CA GLU A 118 -7.58 7.32 -0.53
C GLU A 118 -6.23 6.61 -0.56
N ILE A 119 -6.06 5.65 0.35
CA ILE A 119 -4.86 4.82 0.40
C ILE A 119 -5.21 3.35 0.57
N PRO A 120 -4.38 2.44 0.03
CA PRO A 120 -4.47 1.05 0.43
C PRO A 120 -4.15 0.93 1.92
N ALA A 121 -4.88 0.09 2.65
CA ALA A 121 -4.71 -0.11 4.09
C ALA A 121 -3.27 -0.49 4.49
N ALA A 122 -2.50 -1.09 3.57
CA ALA A 122 -1.08 -1.39 3.76
C ALA A 122 -0.18 -0.16 3.81
N ALA A 123 -0.58 0.94 3.16
CA ALA A 123 0.12 2.22 3.22
C ALA A 123 -0.25 3.03 4.47
N ARG A 124 -1.25 2.60 5.26
CA ARG A 124 -1.70 3.32 6.46
C ARG A 124 -0.58 3.65 7.44
N PRO A 125 0.29 2.70 7.85
CA PRO A 125 1.36 3.01 8.80
C PRO A 125 2.35 4.01 8.21
N ASN A 126 2.72 3.85 6.93
CA ASN A 126 3.66 4.73 6.24
C ASN A 126 3.11 6.15 6.05
N VAL A 127 1.80 6.27 5.83
CA VAL A 127 1.12 7.56 5.74
C VAL A 127 1.03 8.21 7.10
N ILE A 128 0.62 7.48 8.15
CA ILE A 128 0.58 7.99 9.52
C ILE A 128 1.98 8.46 9.98
N ASP A 129 3.03 7.70 9.67
CA ASP A 129 4.41 8.03 10.04
C ASP A 129 4.90 9.31 9.33
N ARG A 130 4.68 9.40 8.01
CA ARG A 130 4.99 10.62 7.23
C ARG A 130 4.18 11.82 7.70
N LEU A 131 2.87 11.64 7.91
CA LEU A 131 2.00 12.72 8.35
C LEU A 131 2.36 13.19 9.76
N GLY A 132 2.67 12.26 10.66
CA GLY A 132 3.12 12.52 12.02
C GLY A 132 4.45 13.27 12.05
N SER A 133 5.39 12.91 11.19
CA SER A 133 6.68 13.60 11.09
C SER A 133 6.56 15.05 10.61
N ILE A 134 5.60 15.35 9.71
CA ILE A 134 5.43 16.69 9.13
C ILE A 134 4.59 17.58 10.03
N THR A 135 3.50 17.04 10.55
CA THR A 135 2.57 17.77 11.40
C THR A 135 2.99 17.79 12.87
N LYS A 136 4.13 17.15 13.20
CA LYS A 136 4.61 16.95 14.58
C LYS A 136 3.53 16.38 15.51
N GLY A 137 2.65 15.52 14.97
CA GLY A 137 1.50 14.96 15.68
C GLY A 137 0.28 15.88 15.81
N SER A 138 0.25 17.02 15.11
CA SER A 138 -0.88 17.98 15.15
C SER A 138 -1.98 17.67 14.14
N ALA A 139 -1.78 16.68 13.26
CA ALA A 139 -2.83 16.24 12.33
C ALA A 139 -3.76 15.22 12.98
N THR A 140 -5.06 15.44 12.83
CA THR A 140 -6.09 14.49 13.19
C THR A 140 -6.38 13.61 11.99
N VAL A 141 -6.24 12.29 12.14
CA VAL A 141 -6.54 11.30 11.10
C VAL A 141 -7.76 10.50 11.54
N GLU A 142 -8.90 10.73 10.90
CA GLU A 142 -10.10 9.93 11.04
C GLU A 142 -10.21 8.92 9.90
N VAL A 143 -10.56 7.68 10.22
CA VAL A 143 -10.81 6.64 9.21
C VAL A 143 -12.29 6.71 8.85
N MET A 144 -12.63 7.14 7.63
CA MET A 144 -13.98 6.95 7.12
C MET A 144 -14.13 5.48 6.72
N LYS A 145 -15.14 4.82 7.31
CA LYS A 145 -15.59 3.48 6.91
C LYS A 145 -16.43 3.55 5.65
#